data_AF-A0A7S2ZQP9-F1
#
_entry.id   AF-A0A7S2ZQP9-F1
#
_cell.length_a   1.000
_cell.length_b   1.000
_cell.length_c   1.000
_cell.angle_alpha   90.00
_cell.angle_beta   90.00
_cell.angle_gamma   90.00
#
_symmetry.space_group_name_H-M   'P 1'
#
loop_
_entity.id
_entity.type
_entity.pdbx_description
1 polymer ?
#
loop_
_entity_poly.entity_id
_entity_poly.type
_entity_poly.pdbx_seq_one_letter_code
_entity_poly.pdbx_strand_id
1 'polypeptide(L)'
;MEAFVCGSGLVRSKNRVDRRGVSDLRMSASRREFMFSIAGVAIVNGLPKEASANVNLMAAKRSYFRYVPRIEEGINYYMLALSPAVNAGDWGKVSQAFVKTSVAREGSEKALNDIDPKTTILEREFFVPMRTWSNSFAEKGTSPKSRAMLVKVDAFEKEMDKLKKATKNQNQADASASWELGRTVLNEYIDIANKGLSRELRKLENLPEDAKSFQKIAKRPDTTF
;
A
#
# COMPACT_ATOMS: atom_id res chain seq x y z
N MET A 1 38.42 -46.96 -52.13
CA MET A 1 37.68 -48.23 -52.00
C MET A 1 36.36 -47.92 -51.33
N GLU A 2 35.26 -48.30 -52.00
CA GLU A 2 33.91 -48.65 -51.48
C GLU A 2 33.18 -47.59 -50.63
N ALA A 3 32.19 -46.85 -51.14
CA ALA A 3 30.80 -47.20 -51.52
C ALA A 3 29.86 -47.52 -50.32
N PHE A 4 28.72 -46.79 -50.21
CA PHE A 4 27.37 -47.13 -49.67
C PHE A 4 26.65 -45.78 -49.36
N VAL A 5 25.61 -45.28 -50.03
CA VAL A 5 24.26 -45.75 -50.45
C VAL A 5 23.22 -45.85 -49.32
N CYS A 6 22.08 -45.15 -49.55
CA CYS A 6 20.74 -45.26 -48.96
C CYS A 6 20.59 -44.97 -47.45
N GLY A 7 19.67 -44.13 -46.98
CA GLY A 7 18.30 -43.91 -47.45
C GLY A 7 17.36 -44.75 -46.58
N SER A 8 16.44 -44.12 -45.84
CA SER A 8 15.13 -44.67 -45.41
C SER A 8 14.45 -43.70 -44.44
N GLY A 9 13.37 -43.08 -44.91
CA GLY A 9 12.37 -42.52 -44.01
C GLY A 9 11.60 -43.64 -43.30
N LEU A 10 11.14 -43.37 -42.09
CA LEU A 10 10.11 -44.18 -41.47
C LEU A 10 8.97 -43.31 -40.93
N VAL A 11 7.80 -43.63 -41.47
CA VAL A 11 6.47 -43.17 -41.11
C VAL A 11 5.96 -43.95 -39.89
N ARG A 12 5.33 -43.28 -38.92
CA ARG A 12 4.27 -43.87 -38.08
C ARG A 12 3.42 -42.74 -37.46
N SER A 13 2.32 -42.34 -38.09
CA SER A 13 0.97 -42.92 -38.02
C SER A 13 0.27 -42.75 -36.65
N LYS A 14 -0.68 -41.80 -36.65
CA LYS A 14 -2.05 -41.84 -36.08
C LYS A 14 -2.20 -42.01 -34.57
N ASN A 15 -2.65 -40.94 -33.92
CA ASN A 15 -3.90 -40.99 -33.17
C ASN A 15 -4.70 -39.71 -33.41
N ARG A 16 -5.73 -39.85 -34.24
CA ARG A 16 -6.78 -38.87 -34.52
C ARG A 16 -8.02 -39.41 -33.81
N VAL A 17 -8.46 -38.75 -32.75
CA VAL A 17 -9.83 -38.84 -32.28
C VAL A 17 -10.40 -37.44 -32.40
N ASP A 18 -10.98 -37.17 -33.56
CA ASP A 18 -11.95 -36.09 -33.76
C ASP A 18 -13.35 -36.69 -33.63
N ARG A 19 -14.18 -36.06 -32.81
CA ARG A 19 -15.63 -35.82 -33.01
C ARG A 19 -16.08 -34.93 -31.84
N ARG A 20 -15.99 -33.60 -32.01
CA ARG A 20 -17.05 -32.72 -32.51
C ARG A 20 -18.39 -32.90 -31.78
N GLY A 21 -18.76 -31.83 -31.07
CA GLY A 21 -20.14 -31.40 -30.92
C GLY A 21 -20.62 -31.23 -29.50
N VAL A 22 -20.32 -30.09 -28.86
CA VAL A 22 -21.37 -29.20 -28.33
C VAL A 22 -20.86 -27.76 -28.49
N SER A 23 -21.70 -26.98 -29.13
CA SER A 23 -21.49 -25.64 -29.64
C SER A 23 -21.48 -24.59 -28.52
N ASP A 24 -20.78 -23.50 -28.82
CA ASP A 24 -21.16 -22.11 -28.54
C ASP A 24 -21.53 -21.72 -27.11
N LEU A 25 -20.59 -21.03 -26.46
CA LEU A 25 -20.80 -19.68 -25.93
C LEU A 25 -19.44 -19.03 -25.62
N ARG A 26 -18.79 -18.55 -26.69
CA ARG A 26 -17.74 -17.53 -26.58
C ARG A 26 -18.40 -16.21 -26.17
N MET A 27 -18.43 -15.91 -24.87
CA MET A 27 -18.63 -14.51 -24.44
C MET A 27 -17.28 -13.79 -24.52
N SER A 28 -17.06 -13.22 -25.70
CA SER A 28 -16.20 -12.05 -25.90
C SER A 28 -16.81 -10.90 -25.09
N ALA A 29 -16.29 -10.64 -23.88
CA ALA A 29 -16.53 -9.38 -23.19
C ALA A 29 -15.40 -8.41 -23.53
N SER A 30 -15.75 -7.48 -24.41
CA SER A 30 -14.95 -6.39 -24.95
C SER A 30 -14.41 -5.47 -23.85
N ARG A 31 -13.13 -5.07 -23.99
CA ARG A 31 -12.40 -4.10 -23.15
C ARG A 31 -12.83 -2.64 -23.38
N ARG A 32 -14.10 -2.37 -23.63
CA ARG A 32 -14.62 -1.02 -23.86
C ARG A 32 -16.06 -0.86 -23.35
N GLU A 33 -16.23 -0.87 -22.03
CA GLU A 33 -17.30 -0.10 -21.38
C GLU A 33 -16.73 0.51 -20.10
N PHE A 34 -15.99 1.59 -20.32
CA PHE A 34 -15.55 2.55 -19.34
C PHE A 34 -16.45 3.77 -19.55
N MET A 35 -17.62 3.83 -18.90
CA MET A 35 -18.41 5.06 -18.80
C MET A 35 -19.29 5.03 -17.53
N PHE A 36 -18.90 5.89 -16.59
CA PHE A 36 -19.76 6.73 -15.75
C PHE A 36 -21.16 6.23 -15.36
N SER A 37 -21.31 5.91 -14.08
CA SER A 37 -22.50 6.25 -13.31
C SER A 37 -22.13 6.57 -11.86
N ILE A 38 -21.73 7.83 -11.65
CA ILE A 38 -21.92 8.49 -10.35
C ILE A 38 -23.43 8.69 -10.22
N ALA A 39 -24.10 7.74 -9.58
CA ALA A 39 -25.48 7.88 -9.14
C ALA A 39 -25.50 7.62 -7.64
N GLY A 40 -25.76 8.67 -6.87
CA GLY A 40 -25.84 8.61 -5.42
C GLY A 40 -26.94 7.66 -4.95
N VAL A 41 -26.59 6.80 -4.00
CA VAL A 41 -27.55 6.16 -3.10
C VAL A 41 -27.03 6.38 -1.68
N ALA A 42 -27.59 7.39 -1.03
CA ALA A 42 -27.57 7.53 0.41
C ALA A 42 -28.58 6.53 0.99
N ILE A 43 -28.08 5.41 1.54
CA ILE A 43 -28.78 4.63 2.57
C ILE A 43 -27.72 4.24 3.61
N VAL A 44 -27.58 5.08 4.64
CA VAL A 44 -26.92 4.69 5.90
C VAL A 44 -27.94 4.88 7.03
N ASN A 45 -29.03 4.11 6.96
CA ASN A 45 -29.92 3.91 8.10
C ASN A 45 -30.00 2.40 8.34
N GLY A 46 -29.23 1.92 9.32
CA GLY A 46 -29.24 0.51 9.73
C GLY A 46 -27.88 -0.15 9.97
N LEU A 47 -26.78 0.60 10.11
CA LEU A 47 -25.58 -0.01 10.68
C LEU A 47 -25.88 -0.40 12.13
N PRO A 48 -25.66 -1.67 12.54
CA PRO A 48 -25.79 -2.04 13.95
C PRO A 48 -24.92 -1.09 14.75
N LYS A 49 -25.45 -0.54 15.85
CA LYS A 49 -24.66 0.21 16.83
C LYS A 49 -23.47 -0.68 17.17
N GLU A 50 -22.29 -0.32 16.67
CA GLU A 50 -21.08 -1.08 16.93
C GLU A 50 -20.97 -1.17 18.45
N ALA A 51 -21.03 -2.39 18.97
CA ALA A 51 -20.61 -2.65 20.32
C ALA A 51 -19.14 -2.26 20.35
N SER A 52 -18.86 -1.03 20.82
CA SER A 52 -17.51 -0.56 21.07
C SER A 52 -17.01 -1.40 22.23
N ALA A 53 -16.40 -2.53 21.89
CA ALA A 53 -15.61 -3.27 22.84
C ALA A 53 -14.58 -2.28 23.39
N ASN A 54 -14.56 -2.15 24.72
CA ASN A 54 -13.69 -1.21 25.40
C ASN A 54 -12.26 -1.69 25.19
N VAL A 55 -11.59 -1.21 24.13
CA VAL A 55 -10.14 -1.27 24.05
C VAL A 55 -9.69 -0.67 25.36
N ASN A 56 -8.99 -1.43 26.20
CA ASN A 56 -8.49 -0.90 27.45
C ASN A 56 -7.79 0.41 27.11
N LEU A 57 -8.29 1.53 27.65
CA LEU A 57 -7.86 2.88 27.26
C LEU A 57 -6.33 3.00 27.32
N MET A 58 -5.69 2.29 28.25
CA MET A 58 -4.24 2.22 28.37
C MET A 58 -3.57 1.47 27.21
N ALA A 59 -4.15 0.38 26.71
CA ALA A 59 -3.65 -0.32 25.53
C ALA A 59 -3.77 0.55 24.27
N ALA A 60 -4.90 1.24 24.10
CA ALA A 60 -5.10 2.20 23.00
C ALA A 60 -4.09 3.37 23.06
N LYS A 61 -3.87 3.93 24.26
CA LYS A 61 -2.85 4.98 24.49
C LYS A 61 -1.44 4.48 24.16
N ARG A 62 -1.07 3.29 24.64
CA ARG A 62 0.26 2.70 24.38
C ARG A 62 0.50 2.47 22.89
N SER A 63 -0.46 1.87 22.17
CA SER A 63 -0.30 1.65 20.73
C SER A 63 -0.24 2.98 19.98
N TYR A 64 -1.06 3.95 20.37
CA TYR A 64 -1.04 5.29 19.81
C TYR A 64 0.35 5.94 19.95
N PHE A 65 0.90 6.05 21.17
CA PHE A 65 2.20 6.71 21.37
C PHE A 65 3.37 5.95 20.72
N ARG A 66 3.23 4.65 20.49
CA ARG A 66 4.25 3.84 19.81
C ARG A 66 4.27 4.02 18.29
N TYR A 67 3.10 4.13 17.66
CA TYR A 67 2.99 4.05 16.20
C TYR A 67 2.65 5.39 15.53
N VAL A 68 1.86 6.25 16.18
CA VAL A 68 1.43 7.53 15.59
C VAL A 68 2.61 8.45 15.28
N PRO A 69 3.64 8.61 16.14
CA PRO A 69 4.79 9.45 15.79
C PRO A 69 5.51 9.00 14.51
N ARG A 70 5.60 7.67 14.27
CA ARG A 70 6.21 7.12 13.04
C ARG A 70 5.37 7.40 11.81
N ILE A 71 4.05 7.25 11.94
CA ILE A 71 3.11 7.59 10.86
C ILE A 71 3.20 9.09 10.53
N GLU A 72 3.34 9.96 11.53
CA GLU A 72 3.54 11.40 11.33
C GLU A 72 4.89 11.73 10.66
N GLU A 73 5.95 11.00 11.00
CA GLU A 73 7.24 11.09 10.29
C GLU A 73 7.11 10.65 8.82
N GLY A 74 6.38 9.58 8.55
CA GLY A 74 6.01 9.16 7.19
C GLY A 74 5.23 10.24 6.46
N ILE A 75 4.19 10.82 7.07
CA ILE A 75 3.38 11.92 6.52
C ILE A 75 4.27 13.12 6.16
N ASN A 76 5.18 13.51 7.07
CA ASN A 76 6.13 14.59 6.81
C ASN A 76 7.01 14.27 5.60
N TYR A 77 7.54 13.05 5.48
CA TYR A 77 8.31 12.62 4.31
C TYR A 77 7.47 12.68 3.02
N TYR A 78 6.24 12.18 3.08
CA TYR A 78 5.34 12.11 1.93
C TYR A 78 4.99 13.49 1.35
N MET A 79 4.75 14.47 2.23
CA MET A 79 4.40 15.83 1.82
C MET A 79 5.63 16.69 1.51
N LEU A 80 6.68 16.63 2.34
CA LEU A 80 7.80 17.58 2.25
C LEU A 80 8.95 17.09 1.36
N ALA A 81 9.08 15.78 1.15
CA ALA A 81 10.14 15.22 0.31
C ALA A 81 9.58 14.60 -0.97
N LEU A 82 8.57 13.72 -0.86
CA LEU A 82 8.07 12.97 -2.01
C LEU A 82 7.23 13.84 -2.96
N SER A 83 6.26 14.60 -2.44
CA SER A 83 5.43 15.49 -3.25
C SER A 83 6.24 16.46 -4.15
N PRO A 84 7.18 17.27 -3.61
CA PRO A 84 7.95 18.18 -4.47
C PRO A 84 8.86 17.42 -5.45
N ALA A 85 9.40 16.25 -5.09
CA ALA A 85 10.20 15.44 -6.00
C ALA A 85 9.36 14.89 -7.16
N VAL A 86 8.14 14.42 -6.88
CA VAL A 86 7.18 13.99 -7.91
C VAL A 86 6.83 15.18 -8.79
N ASN A 87 6.43 16.32 -8.23
CA ASN A 87 6.03 17.50 -9.00
C ASN A 87 7.16 18.08 -9.86
N ALA A 88 8.41 17.97 -9.42
CA ALA A 88 9.59 18.39 -10.17
C ALA A 88 10.08 17.36 -11.20
N GLY A 89 9.53 16.14 -11.22
CA GLY A 89 10.03 15.05 -12.07
C GLY A 89 11.43 14.56 -11.66
N ASP A 90 11.83 14.74 -10.39
CA ASP A 90 13.13 14.31 -9.88
C ASP A 90 13.11 12.81 -9.57
N TRP A 91 13.19 11.99 -10.62
CA TRP A 91 13.13 10.53 -10.54
C TRP A 91 14.21 9.93 -9.64
N GLY A 92 15.36 10.60 -9.52
CA GLY A 92 16.43 10.21 -8.60
C GLY A 92 15.93 10.21 -7.17
N LYS A 93 15.37 11.33 -6.71
CA LYS A 93 14.80 11.45 -5.36
C LYS A 93 13.57 10.55 -5.16
N VAL A 94 12.68 10.45 -6.14
CA VAL A 94 11.50 9.57 -6.02
C VAL A 94 11.93 8.10 -5.92
N SER A 95 12.95 7.68 -6.67
CA SER A 95 13.44 6.30 -6.63
C SER A 95 14.01 5.90 -5.26
N GLN A 96 14.60 6.83 -4.51
CA GLN A 96 15.14 6.59 -3.17
C GLN A 96 14.08 6.08 -2.19
N ALA A 97 12.81 6.47 -2.37
CA ALA A 97 11.70 5.97 -1.56
C ALA A 97 11.56 4.44 -1.63
N PHE A 98 11.98 3.83 -2.75
CA PHE A 98 11.81 2.41 -3.07
C PHE A 98 13.10 1.59 -2.96
N VAL A 99 14.24 2.24 -2.71
CA VAL A 99 15.52 1.55 -2.50
C VAL A 99 15.50 0.87 -1.13
N LYS A 100 15.94 -0.38 -1.09
CA LYS A 100 16.09 -1.10 0.17
C LYS A 100 17.39 -0.66 0.85
N THR A 101 17.27 -0.05 2.01
CA THR A 101 18.39 0.36 2.86
C THR A 101 18.53 -0.59 4.04
N SER A 102 19.76 -0.77 4.50
CA SER A 102 20.09 -1.38 5.80
C SER A 102 19.28 -0.71 6.93
N VAL A 103 18.80 -1.51 7.87
CA VAL A 103 18.14 -1.02 9.11
C VAL A 103 19.01 -1.29 10.33
N ALA A 104 20.07 -2.09 10.18
CA ALA A 104 21.04 -2.30 11.23
C ALA A 104 21.65 -0.97 11.68
N ARG A 105 21.79 -0.83 13.00
CA ARG A 105 22.56 0.29 13.57
C ARG A 105 23.99 0.17 13.08
N GLU A 106 24.57 1.28 12.66
CA GLU A 106 25.98 1.39 12.30
C GLU A 106 26.84 0.84 13.46
N GLY A 107 27.72 -0.12 13.16
CA GLY A 107 28.54 -0.81 14.15
C GLY A 107 27.85 -1.96 14.92
N SER A 108 26.64 -2.39 14.55
CA SER A 108 26.01 -3.56 15.17
C SER A 108 26.57 -4.89 14.64
N GLU A 109 26.67 -5.90 15.52
CA GLU A 109 27.09 -7.27 15.16
C GLU A 109 26.23 -7.89 14.05
N LYS A 110 24.98 -7.44 13.89
CA LYS A 110 24.09 -7.90 12.82
C LYS A 110 24.55 -7.45 11.43
N ALA A 111 25.11 -6.25 11.32
CA ALA A 111 25.71 -5.76 10.08
C ALA A 111 27.01 -6.50 9.77
N LEU A 112 27.79 -6.85 10.81
CA LEU A 112 29.03 -7.61 10.69
C LEU A 112 28.80 -9.06 10.22
N ASN A 113 27.66 -9.66 10.57
CA ASN A 113 27.32 -11.04 10.22
C ASN A 113 26.45 -11.17 8.95
N ASP A 114 26.24 -10.10 8.18
CA ASP A 114 25.36 -10.05 6.99
C ASP A 114 23.89 -10.48 7.27
N ILE A 115 23.42 -10.30 8.50
CA ILE A 115 22.03 -10.60 8.94
C ILE A 115 21.20 -9.32 8.97
N ASP A 116 21.45 -8.41 8.03
CA ASP A 116 20.84 -7.10 8.05
C ASP A 116 19.53 -7.05 7.25
N PRO A 117 18.37 -6.86 7.91
CA PRO A 117 17.11 -6.73 7.21
C PRO A 117 17.12 -5.42 6.40
N LYS A 118 17.09 -5.54 5.06
CA LYS A 118 16.98 -4.39 4.17
C LYS A 118 15.52 -4.02 3.93
N THR A 119 15.13 -2.81 4.27
CA THR A 119 13.75 -2.30 4.11
C THR A 119 13.71 -0.99 3.33
N THR A 120 12.56 -0.63 2.77
CA THR A 120 12.38 0.67 2.09
C THR A 120 11.96 1.74 3.09
N ILE A 121 12.13 3.01 2.74
CA ILE A 121 11.64 4.13 3.56
C ILE A 121 10.12 4.01 3.77
N LEU A 122 9.38 3.68 2.69
CA LEU A 122 7.93 3.52 2.78
C LEU A 122 7.52 2.37 3.72
N GLU A 123 8.22 1.24 3.69
CA GLU A 123 7.93 0.11 4.58
C GLU A 123 8.18 0.49 6.05
N ARG A 124 9.30 1.18 6.32
CA ARG A 124 9.71 1.57 7.67
C ARG A 124 8.80 2.64 8.28
N GLU A 125 8.50 3.69 7.52
CA GLU A 125 7.78 4.87 8.03
C GLU A 125 6.25 4.74 7.89
N PHE A 126 5.75 4.02 6.88
CA PHE A 126 4.32 3.86 6.64
C PHE A 126 3.82 2.45 6.89
N PHE A 127 4.19 1.49 6.05
CA PHE A 127 3.45 0.23 5.98
C PHE A 127 3.54 -0.58 7.28
N VAL A 128 4.73 -0.72 7.88
CA VAL A 128 4.87 -1.43 9.16
C VAL A 128 4.14 -0.72 10.29
N PRO A 129 4.34 0.59 10.56
CA PRO A 129 3.58 1.30 11.59
C PRO A 129 2.06 1.26 11.37
N MET A 130 1.58 1.50 10.14
CA MET A 130 0.15 1.54 9.84
C MET A 130 -0.51 0.16 10.02
N ARG A 131 0.10 -0.92 9.53
CA ARG A 131 -0.42 -2.28 9.73
C ARG A 131 -0.43 -2.65 11.21
N THR A 132 0.66 -2.36 11.92
CA THR A 132 0.78 -2.71 13.33
C THR A 132 -0.23 -1.93 14.19
N TRP A 133 -0.42 -0.65 13.91
CA TRP A 133 -1.42 0.15 14.61
C TRP A 133 -2.85 -0.32 14.28
N SER A 134 -3.14 -0.66 13.03
CA SER A 134 -4.43 -1.24 12.63
C SER A 134 -4.72 -2.54 13.39
N ASN A 135 -3.73 -3.41 13.53
CA ASN A 135 -3.84 -4.66 14.27
C ASN A 135 -4.01 -4.46 15.78
N SER A 136 -3.57 -3.32 16.34
CA SER A 136 -3.77 -3.03 17.77
C SER A 136 -5.24 -2.82 18.15
N PHE A 137 -6.11 -2.55 17.16
CA PHE A 137 -7.56 -2.46 17.36
C PHE A 137 -8.28 -3.81 17.24
N ALA A 138 -7.56 -4.91 16.97
CA ALA A 138 -8.12 -6.24 16.78
C ALA A 138 -8.37 -6.91 18.16
N GLU A 139 -9.54 -6.69 18.75
CA GLU A 139 -9.90 -7.37 20.01
C GLU A 139 -10.37 -8.81 19.76
N LYS A 140 -9.70 -9.80 20.37
CA LYS A 140 -10.04 -11.23 20.33
C LYS A 140 -10.47 -11.76 18.94
N GLY A 141 -9.89 -11.20 17.88
CA GLY A 141 -10.33 -11.42 16.49
C GLY A 141 -10.14 -10.16 15.64
N THR A 142 -10.74 -10.13 14.45
CA THR A 142 -10.62 -9.01 13.51
C THR A 142 -11.74 -7.98 13.72
N SER A 143 -11.44 -6.85 14.38
CA SER A 143 -12.44 -5.79 14.55
C SER A 143 -12.81 -5.14 13.21
N PRO A 144 -14.05 -4.63 13.03
CA PRO A 144 -14.45 -3.89 11.83
C PRO A 144 -13.49 -2.73 11.52
N LYS A 145 -13.10 -1.96 12.55
CA LYS A 145 -12.13 -0.87 12.42
C LYS A 145 -10.77 -1.37 11.94
N SER A 146 -10.21 -2.41 12.57
CA SER A 146 -8.92 -2.98 12.17
C SER A 146 -8.94 -3.42 10.71
N ARG A 147 -9.99 -4.13 10.28
CA ARG A 147 -10.15 -4.55 8.87
C ARG A 147 -10.25 -3.37 7.93
N ALA A 148 -11.06 -2.37 8.26
CA ALA A 148 -11.22 -1.18 7.42
C ALA A 148 -9.89 -0.41 7.27
N MET A 149 -9.11 -0.29 8.34
CA MET A 149 -7.78 0.32 8.29
C MET A 149 -6.82 -0.49 7.42
N LEU A 150 -6.77 -1.83 7.59
CA LEU A 150 -5.91 -2.70 6.78
C LEU A 150 -6.22 -2.62 5.29
N VAL A 151 -7.51 -2.58 4.91
CA VAL A 151 -7.93 -2.38 3.51
C VAL A 151 -7.35 -1.08 2.94
N LYS A 152 -7.30 0.00 3.73
CA LYS A 152 -6.69 1.26 3.29
C LYS A 152 -5.16 1.18 3.23
N VAL A 153 -4.51 0.41 4.11
CA VAL A 153 -3.06 0.16 3.98
C VAL A 153 -2.75 -0.55 2.65
N ASP A 154 -3.49 -1.62 2.33
CA ASP A 154 -3.27 -2.37 1.09
C ASP A 154 -3.58 -1.53 -0.15
N ALA A 155 -4.59 -0.65 -0.08
CA ALA A 155 -4.88 0.30 -1.15
C ALA A 155 -3.74 1.32 -1.32
N PHE A 156 -3.19 1.84 -0.22
CA PHE A 156 -2.09 2.80 -0.26
C PHE A 156 -0.81 2.17 -0.85
N GLU A 157 -0.50 0.94 -0.47
CA GLU A 157 0.62 0.17 -1.02
C GLU A 157 0.48 -0.03 -2.54
N LYS A 158 -0.72 -0.35 -3.02
CA LYS A 158 -1.00 -0.47 -4.47
C LYS A 158 -0.73 0.83 -5.22
N GLU A 159 -1.12 1.99 -4.66
CA GLU A 159 -0.82 3.28 -5.29
C GLU A 159 0.68 3.60 -5.27
N MET A 160 1.40 3.24 -4.20
CA MET A 160 2.86 3.40 -4.15
C MET A 160 3.58 2.47 -5.14
N ASP A 161 3.06 1.28 -5.40
CA ASP A 161 3.56 0.40 -6.46
C ASP A 161 3.34 0.96 -7.86
N LYS A 162 2.20 1.63 -8.10
CA LYS A 162 1.97 2.36 -9.36
C LYS A 162 2.93 3.54 -9.48
N LEU A 163 3.13 4.31 -8.40
CA LEU A 163 4.12 5.39 -8.37
C LEU A 163 5.54 4.88 -8.68
N LYS A 164 5.93 3.73 -8.13
CA LYS A 164 7.20 3.07 -8.44
C LYS A 164 7.33 2.71 -9.92
N LYS A 165 6.27 2.18 -10.54
CA LYS A 165 6.25 1.87 -11.99
C LYS A 165 6.33 3.14 -12.82
N ALA A 166 5.56 4.17 -12.48
CA ALA A 166 5.60 5.47 -13.14
C ALA A 166 6.98 6.11 -13.06
N THR A 167 7.65 6.01 -11.91
CA THR A 167 9.02 6.49 -11.68
C THR A 167 10.02 5.78 -12.58
N LYS A 168 9.92 4.45 -12.72
CA LYS A 168 10.78 3.68 -13.64
C LYS A 168 10.59 4.08 -15.10
N ASN A 169 9.36 4.40 -15.47
CA ASN A 169 9.00 4.83 -16.82
C ASN A 169 9.15 6.35 -17.02
N GLN A 170 9.56 7.08 -15.98
CA GLN A 170 9.66 8.54 -15.97
C GLN A 170 8.36 9.24 -16.44
N ASN A 171 7.20 8.67 -16.11
CA ASN A 171 5.90 9.20 -16.51
C ASN A 171 5.34 10.13 -15.42
N GLN A 172 5.43 11.45 -15.68
CA GLN A 172 4.95 12.50 -14.78
C GLN A 172 3.46 12.45 -14.48
N ALA A 173 2.63 12.19 -15.49
CA ALA A 173 1.19 12.17 -15.32
C ALA A 173 0.76 11.02 -14.40
N ASP A 174 1.28 9.81 -14.67
CA ASP A 174 0.98 8.62 -13.86
C ASP A 174 1.55 8.74 -12.44
N ALA A 175 2.74 9.33 -12.29
CA ALA A 175 3.37 9.54 -10.99
C ALA A 175 2.55 10.51 -10.12
N SER A 176 2.15 11.64 -10.70
CA SER A 176 1.33 12.65 -10.00
C SER A 176 -0.05 12.07 -9.64
N ALA A 177 -0.69 11.35 -10.55
CA ALA A 177 -1.98 10.69 -10.30
C ALA A 177 -1.88 9.62 -9.20
N SER A 178 -0.83 8.79 -9.22
CA SER A 178 -0.62 7.76 -8.19
C SER A 178 -0.30 8.38 -6.82
N TRP A 179 0.41 9.51 -6.80
CA TRP A 179 0.66 10.27 -5.58
C TRP A 179 -0.65 10.84 -5.02
N GLU A 180 -1.48 11.51 -5.82
CA GLU A 180 -2.76 12.06 -5.36
C GLU A 180 -3.74 10.98 -4.85
N LEU A 181 -3.82 9.85 -5.54
CA LEU A 181 -4.62 8.71 -5.09
C LEU A 181 -4.08 8.13 -3.79
N GLY A 182 -2.75 8.03 -3.65
CA GLY A 182 -2.10 7.64 -2.41
C GLY A 182 -2.45 8.56 -1.24
N ARG A 183 -2.41 9.88 -1.47
CA ARG A 183 -2.81 10.91 -0.49
C ARG A 183 -4.27 10.73 -0.06
N THR A 184 -5.16 10.53 -1.02
CA THR A 184 -6.59 10.32 -0.77
C THR A 184 -6.81 9.10 0.11
N VAL A 185 -6.20 7.96 -0.22
CA VAL A 185 -6.30 6.73 0.56
C VAL A 185 -5.72 6.90 1.97
N LEU A 186 -4.63 7.65 2.11
CA LEU A 186 -4.02 7.95 3.41
C LEU A 186 -4.94 8.81 4.28
N ASN A 187 -5.63 9.80 3.71
CA ASN A 187 -6.66 10.57 4.42
C ASN A 187 -7.83 9.68 4.87
N GLU A 188 -8.30 8.76 4.03
CA GLU A 188 -9.34 7.80 4.42
C GLU A 188 -8.88 6.88 5.57
N TYR A 189 -7.60 6.46 5.57
CA TYR A 189 -7.01 5.71 6.67
C TYR A 189 -7.02 6.55 7.96
N ILE A 190 -6.60 7.81 7.89
CA ILE A 190 -6.56 8.75 9.02
C ILE A 190 -7.96 8.97 9.59
N ASP A 191 -8.97 9.16 8.74
CA ASP A 191 -10.36 9.32 9.16
C ASP A 191 -10.86 8.11 9.92
N ILE A 192 -10.59 6.89 9.43
CA ILE A 192 -10.95 5.65 10.13
C ILE A 192 -10.17 5.54 11.45
N ALA A 193 -8.87 5.82 11.44
CA ALA A 193 -8.02 5.74 12.62
C ALA A 193 -8.49 6.67 13.74
N ASN A 194 -8.91 7.88 13.37
CA ASN A 194 -9.40 8.91 14.29
C ASN A 194 -10.77 8.60 14.90
N LYS A 195 -11.58 7.72 14.30
CA LYS A 195 -12.87 7.31 14.86
C LYS A 195 -12.68 6.63 16.22
N GLY A 196 -13.34 7.16 17.24
CA GLY A 196 -13.29 6.61 18.60
C GLY A 196 -11.98 6.86 19.35
N LEU A 197 -11.06 7.71 18.85
CA LEU A 197 -9.94 8.19 19.66
C LEU A 197 -10.46 9.03 20.83
N SER A 198 -9.89 8.85 22.02
CA SER A 198 -10.23 9.65 23.18
C SER A 198 -9.83 11.12 22.98
N ARG A 199 -10.51 12.04 23.67
CA ARG A 199 -10.20 13.48 23.62
C ARG A 199 -8.80 13.82 24.09
N GLU A 200 -8.18 12.94 24.86
CA GLU A 200 -6.81 13.08 25.39
C GLU A 200 -5.73 12.80 24.32
N LEU A 201 -6.10 12.16 23.21
CA LEU A 201 -5.19 11.82 22.12
C LEU A 201 -5.36 12.81 20.97
N ARG A 202 -4.26 13.45 20.53
CA ARG A 202 -4.27 14.37 19.37
C ARG A 202 -4.66 13.62 18.10
N LYS A 203 -5.68 14.06 17.38
CA LYS A 203 -6.03 13.41 16.11
C LYS A 203 -4.89 13.54 15.09
N LEU A 204 -4.78 12.56 14.21
CA LEU A 204 -3.97 12.70 13.01
C LEU A 204 -4.67 13.72 12.08
N GLU A 205 -3.89 14.65 11.54
CA GLU A 205 -4.40 15.66 10.61
C GLU A 205 -4.42 15.11 9.19
N ASN A 206 -5.49 15.42 8.45
CA ASN A 206 -5.57 15.07 7.04
C ASN A 206 -4.58 15.91 6.23
N LEU A 207 -4.05 15.29 5.19
CA LEU A 207 -3.13 15.91 4.25
C LEU A 207 -3.87 16.92 3.37
N PRO A 208 -3.41 18.17 3.30
CA PRO A 208 -3.96 19.15 2.36
C PRO A 208 -3.67 18.73 0.91
N GLU A 209 -4.43 19.29 -0.02
CA GLU A 209 -4.18 19.08 -1.46
C GLU A 209 -2.86 19.74 -1.88
N ASP A 210 -2.61 20.96 -1.39
CA ASP A 210 -1.39 21.70 -1.68
C ASP A 210 -0.30 21.41 -0.65
N ALA A 211 0.80 20.78 -1.09
CA ALA A 211 1.98 20.55 -0.26
C ALA A 211 2.60 21.84 0.32
N LYS A 212 2.39 23.00 -0.32
CA LYS A 212 2.85 24.31 0.17
C LYS A 212 2.13 24.76 1.44
N SER A 213 0.89 24.32 1.63
CA SER A 213 0.09 24.63 2.83
C SER A 213 0.41 23.70 4.00
N PHE A 214 1.12 22.60 3.74
CA PHE A 214 1.45 21.62 4.75
C PHE A 214 2.55 22.14 5.67
N GLN A 215 2.25 22.21 6.96
CA GLN A 215 3.24 22.50 8.00
C GLN A 215 3.79 21.19 8.55
N LYS A 216 5.11 21.12 8.73
CA LYS A 216 5.76 19.96 9.33
C LYS A 216 5.13 19.67 10.69
N ILE A 217 4.61 18.46 10.86
CA ILE A 217 4.03 18.02 12.12
C ILE A 217 5.13 18.00 13.17
N ALA A 218 4.95 18.79 14.23
CA ALA A 218 5.90 18.85 15.34
C ALA A 218 6.01 17.47 16.00
N LYS A 219 7.25 17.04 16.25
CA LYS A 219 7.55 15.76 16.89
C LYS A 219 6.90 15.75 18.27
N ARG A 220 6.14 14.69 18.54
CA ARG A 220 5.54 14.47 19.86
C ARG A 220 6.65 14.21 20.88
N PRO A 221 6.51 14.67 22.13
CA PRO A 221 7.45 14.34 23.19
C PRO A 221 7.56 12.81 23.30
N ASP A 222 8.78 12.32 23.45
CA ASP A 222 9.05 10.89 23.60
C ASP A 222 8.58 10.47 24.99
N THR A 223 7.32 10.09 25.10
CA THR A 223 6.77 9.54 26.33
C THR A 223 7.09 8.05 26.35
N THR A 224 8.30 7.72 26.79
CA THR A 224 8.68 6.36 27.14
C THR A 224 7.80 5.92 28.32
N PHE A 225 6.75 5.15 28.03
CA PHE A 225 5.91 4.48 29.03
C PHE A 225 6.42 3.07 29.30
#